data_AF-A0A1Y3CIU9-F1
#
_entry.id   AF-A0A1Y3CIU9-F1
#
_cell.length_a   1.000
_cell.length_b   1.000
_cell.length_c   1.000
_cell.angle_alpha   90.00
_cell.angle_beta   90.00
_cell.angle_gamma   90.00
#
_symmetry.space_group_name_H-M   'P 1'
#
loop_
_entity.id
_entity.type
_entity.pdbx_description
1 polymer ?
#
loop_
_entity_poly.entity_id
_entity_poly.type
_entity_poly.pdbx_seq_one_letter_code
_entity_poly.pdbx_strand_id
1 'polypeptide(L)'
;MSLDKKSTHVRLSPEIHDRAKTLAAIKGKDLAQYLAYLLEKEIVGEWHVLNLQAKSFERLGLTGLIRDLSTEVWDSEGSEGIHINSDKEKA
;
A
#
# COMPACT_ATOMS: atom_id res chain seq x y z
N MET A 1 -4.64 3.38 -22.60
CA MET A 1 -4.62 2.13 -21.82
C MET A 1 -5.54 2.31 -20.63
N SER A 2 -6.74 1.72 -20.66
CA SER A 2 -7.64 1.72 -19.51
C SER A 2 -7.12 0.69 -18.52
N LEU A 3 -6.53 1.13 -17.40
CA LEU A 3 -6.27 0.25 -16.27
C LEU A 3 -7.64 -0.28 -15.80
N ASP A 4 -7.82 -1.60 -15.78
CA ASP A 4 -9.06 -2.23 -15.32
C ASP A 4 -9.34 -1.82 -13.88
N LYS A 5 -10.23 -0.84 -13.70
CA LYS A 5 -10.61 -0.36 -12.38
C LYS A 5 -11.51 -1.39 -11.74
N LYS A 6 -10.95 -2.19 -10.82
CA LYS A 6 -11.75 -3.08 -9.96
C LYS A 6 -12.65 -2.23 -9.08
N SER A 7 -13.96 -2.51 -9.12
CA SER A 7 -14.96 -1.83 -8.29
C SER A 7 -15.14 -2.59 -6.98
N THR A 8 -15.09 -1.88 -5.86
CA THR A 8 -15.32 -2.45 -4.52
C THR A 8 -16.62 -1.88 -3.97
N HIS A 9 -17.58 -2.76 -3.65
CA HIS A 9 -18.84 -2.35 -3.04
C HIS A 9 -18.75 -2.40 -1.51
N VAL A 10 -18.95 -1.25 -0.86
CA VAL A 10 -18.84 -1.10 0.60
C VAL A 10 -20.20 -0.74 1.19
N ARG A 11 -20.57 -1.35 2.31
CA ARG A 11 -21.77 -0.98 3.09
C ARG A 11 -21.34 -0.12 4.27
N LEU A 12 -21.90 1.08 4.36
CA LEU A 12 -21.67 2.03 5.45
C LEU A 12 -22.93 2.16 6.29
N SER A 13 -22.78 2.51 7.57
CA SER A 13 -23.94 2.90 8.37
C SER A 13 -24.55 4.20 7.82
N PRO A 14 -25.87 4.40 7.95
CA PRO A 14 -26.55 5.58 7.39
C PRO A 14 -25.94 6.90 7.89
N GLU A 15 -25.61 6.98 9.18
CA GLU A 15 -25.02 8.15 9.80
C GLU A 15 -23.65 8.51 9.20
N ILE A 16 -22.79 7.52 8.98
CA ILE A 16 -21.45 7.73 8.40
C ILE A 16 -21.58 8.12 6.93
N HIS A 17 -22.52 7.52 6.21
CA HIS A 17 -22.77 7.85 4.82
C HIS A 17 -23.22 9.32 4.65
N ASP A 18 -24.10 9.82 5.53
CA ASP A 18 -24.54 11.23 5.49
C ASP A 18 -23.42 12.21 5.89
N ARG A 19 -22.58 11.84 6.85
CA ARG A 19 -21.36 12.60 7.16
C ARG A 19 -20.41 12.65 5.96
N ALA A 20 -20.20 11.52 5.29
CA ALA A 20 -19.34 11.44 4.11
C ALA A 20 -19.88 12.30 2.96
N LYS A 21 -21.20 12.31 2.72
CA LYS A 21 -21.84 13.23 1.76
C LYS A 21 -21.56 14.69 2.06
N THR A 22 -21.74 15.09 3.32
CA THR A 22 -21.52 16.46 3.76
C THR A 22 -20.06 16.87 3.54
N LEU A 23 -19.12 16.01 3.92
CA LEU A 23 -17.69 16.25 3.74
C LEU A 23 -17.30 16.28 2.25
N ALA A 24 -17.84 15.38 1.43
CA ALA A 24 -17.61 15.37 -0.02
C ALA A 24 -18.08 16.69 -0.66
N ALA A 25 -19.27 17.17 -0.28
CA ALA A 25 -19.82 18.44 -0.75
C ALA A 25 -18.92 19.62 -0.35
N ILE A 26 -18.46 19.70 0.90
CA ILE A 26 -17.54 20.75 1.37
C ILE A 26 -16.22 20.72 0.60
N LYS A 27 -15.74 19.52 0.23
CA LYS A 27 -14.49 19.34 -0.52
C LYS A 27 -14.67 19.48 -2.04
N GLY A 28 -15.89 19.72 -2.53
CA GLY A 28 -16.19 19.84 -3.96
C GLY A 28 -15.89 18.56 -4.75
N LYS A 29 -15.99 17.39 -4.10
CA LYS A 29 -15.72 16.08 -4.72
C LYS A 29 -17.01 15.28 -4.82
N ASP A 30 -17.07 14.41 -5.83
CA ASP A 30 -18.09 13.36 -5.86
C ASP A 30 -17.93 12.42 -4.66
N LEU A 31 -19.04 11.87 -4.16
CA LEU A 31 -19.02 11.01 -2.97
C LEU A 31 -18.14 9.78 -3.16
N ALA A 32 -18.22 9.11 -4.32
CA ALA A 32 -17.43 7.91 -4.57
C ALA A 32 -15.94 8.24 -4.67
N GLN A 33 -15.60 9.36 -5.33
CA GLN A 33 -14.22 9.85 -5.39
C GLN A 33 -13.69 10.25 -4.01
N TYR A 34 -14.51 10.87 -3.17
CA TYR A 34 -14.12 11.25 -1.82
C TYR A 34 -13.90 10.04 -0.92
N LEU A 35 -14.77 9.04 -1.00
CA LEU A 35 -14.62 7.78 -0.26
C LEU A 35 -13.41 6.97 -0.74
N ALA A 36 -13.18 6.88 -2.05
CA ALA A 36 -11.98 6.25 -2.60
C ALA A 36 -10.71 6.95 -2.08
N TYR A 37 -10.69 8.28 -2.11
CA TYR A 37 -9.58 9.06 -1.55
C TYR A 37 -9.35 8.78 -0.06
N LEU A 38 -10.40 8.69 0.76
CA LEU A 38 -10.27 8.38 2.18
C LEU A 38 -9.72 6.96 2.40
N LEU A 39 -10.22 5.97 1.65
CA LEU A 39 -9.75 4.59 1.71
C LEU A 39 -8.27 4.46 1.36
N GLU A 40 -7.84 5.07 0.25
CA GLU A 40 -6.43 5.10 -0.15
C GLU A 40 -5.56 5.74 0.93
N LYS A 41 -6.03 6.86 1.51
CA LYS A 41 -5.29 7.57 2.55
C LYS A 41 -5.09 6.72 3.81
N GLU A 42 -6.11 5.98 4.21
CA GLU A 42 -6.05 5.11 5.39
C GLU A 42 -5.12 3.92 5.15
N ILE A 43 -5.24 3.26 3.98
CA ILE A 43 -4.38 2.13 3.61
C ILE A 43 -2.90 2.55 3.60
N VAL A 44 -2.58 3.71 3.01
CA VAL A 44 -1.21 4.23 3.00
C VAL A 44 -0.73 4.57 4.41
N GLY A 45 -1.61 5.08 5.27
CA GLY A 45 -1.31 5.34 6.68
C GLY A 45 -0.95 4.07 7.44
N GLU A 46 -1.77 3.03 7.34
CA GLU A 46 -1.53 1.72 7.96
C GLU A 46 -0.25 1.07 7.42
N TRP A 47 -0.02 1.14 6.11
CA TRP A 47 1.20 0.65 5.49
C TRP A 47 2.46 1.37 6.01
N HIS A 48 2.37 2.68 6.23
CA HIS A 48 3.47 3.45 6.79
C HIS A 48 3.78 3.01 8.24
N VAL A 49 2.76 2.81 9.07
CA VAL A 49 2.91 2.33 10.45
C VAL A 49 3.57 0.95 10.46
N LEU A 50 3.12 0.03 9.61
CA LEU A 50 3.70 -1.30 9.48
C LEU A 50 5.18 -1.24 9.08
N ASN A 51 5.53 -0.38 8.11
CA ASN A 51 6.94 -0.20 7.71
C ASN A 51 7.83 0.32 8.84
N LEU A 52 7.33 1.22 9.69
CA LEU A 52 8.09 1.69 10.85
C LEU A 52 8.30 0.57 11.87
N GLN A 53 7.29 -0.27 12.08
CA GLN A 53 7.39 -1.44 12.95
C GLN A 53 8.38 -2.47 12.38
N ALA A 54 8.29 -2.78 11.09
CA ALA A 54 9.20 -3.69 10.39
C ALA A 54 10.66 -3.24 10.54
N LYS A 55 10.96 -1.96 10.31
CA LYS A 55 12.31 -1.38 10.53
C LYS A 55 12.78 -1.51 11.98
N SER A 56 11.85 -1.44 12.94
CA SER A 56 12.17 -1.61 14.36
C SER A 56 12.50 -3.07 14.69
N PHE A 57 11.78 -4.02 14.09
CA PHE A 57 12.07 -5.45 14.20
C PHE A 57 13.38 -5.85 13.52
N GLU A 58 13.71 -5.27 12.36
CA GLU A 58 15.00 -5.43 11.70
C GLU A 58 16.16 -5.00 12.60
N ARG A 59 16.03 -3.83 13.23
CA ARG A 59 17.03 -3.32 14.19
C ARG A 59 17.20 -4.20 15.43
N LEU A 60 16.18 -4.95 15.80
CA LEU A 60 16.20 -5.91 16.92
C LEU A 60 16.66 -7.30 16.50
N GLY A 61 17.02 -7.51 15.21
CA GLY A 61 17.44 -8.82 14.69
C GLY A 61 16.30 -9.84 14.55
N LEU A 62 15.04 -9.38 14.57
CA LEU A 62 13.84 -10.23 14.53
C LEU A 62 13.26 -10.37 13.11
N THR A 63 14.09 -10.25 12.08
CA THR A 63 13.71 -10.33 10.66
C THR A 63 12.94 -11.61 10.29
N GLY A 64 13.23 -12.73 10.95
CA GLY A 64 12.52 -14.00 10.73
C GLY A 64 11.02 -13.95 11.06
N LEU A 65 10.61 -13.14 12.06
CA LEU A 65 9.20 -13.00 12.44
C LEU A 65 8.40 -12.14 11.47
N ILE A 66 9.05 -11.18 10.78
CA ILE A 66 8.41 -10.33 9.77
C ILE A 66 8.00 -11.17 8.56
N ARG A 67 8.86 -12.11 8.12
CA ARG A 67 8.59 -13.00 6.97
C ARG A 67 7.38 -13.90 7.20
N ASP A 68 7.17 -14.35 8.43
CA ASP A 68 6.07 -15.25 8.77
C ASP A 68 4.76 -14.49 9.05
N LEU A 69 4.81 -13.19 9.38
CA LEU A 69 3.64 -12.31 9.50
C LEU A 69 3.22 -11.65 8.18
N SER A 70 4.16 -11.45 7.25
CA SER A 70 3.90 -10.75 6.00
C SER A 70 3.15 -11.66 5.02
N THR A 71 1.84 -11.45 4.86
CA THR A 71 1.04 -12.02 3.76
C THR A 71 1.28 -11.24 2.46
N GLU A 72 2.55 -11.01 2.11
CA GLU A 72 2.92 -10.32 0.88
C GLU A 72 2.47 -11.14 -0.35
N VAL A 73 1.57 -10.55 -1.13
CA VAL A 73 1.41 -10.90 -2.54
C VAL A 73 2.59 -10.29 -3.26
N TRP A 74 3.47 -11.14 -3.78
CA TRP A 74 4.60 -10.72 -4.59
C TRP A 74 4.07 -10.26 -5.95
N ASP A 75 4.05 -8.95 -6.20
CA ASP A 75 4.02 -8.46 -7.57
C ASP A 75 5.40 -8.77 -8.17
N SER A 76 5.44 -9.78 -9.04
CA SER A 76 6.63 -10.19 -9.77
C SER A 76 6.99 -9.14 -10.82
N GLU A 77 7.46 -7.98 -10.40
CA GLU A 77 8.19 -7.07 -11.29
C GLU A 77 9.66 -7.49 -11.29
N GLY A 78 10.09 -7.98 -12.45
CA GLY A 78 11.35 -8.67 -12.67
C GLY A 78 12.56 -7.88 -12.19
N SER A 79 13.29 -8.48 -11.25
CA SER A 79 14.71 -8.21 -11.05
C SER A 79 15.48 -8.80 -12.24
N GLU A 80 15.54 -8.06 -13.36
CA GLU A 80 16.64 -8.25 -14.30
C GLU A 80 17.91 -7.71 -13.62
N GLY A 81 18.66 -8.67 -13.05
CA GLY A 81 19.88 -8.42 -12.31
C GLY A 81 20.89 -7.62 -13.12
N ILE A 82 21.43 -6.56 -12.50
CA ILE A 82 22.61 -5.86 -13.00
C ILE A 82 23.82 -6.80 -12.82
N HIS A 83 24.20 -7.49 -13.89
CA HIS A 83 25.39 -8.33 -13.95
C HIS A 83 26.64 -7.44 -14.06
N ILE A 84 27.25 -7.09 -12.93
CA ILE A 84 28.58 -6.47 -12.90
C ILE A 84 29.61 -7.59 -13.07
N ASN A 85 30.09 -7.79 -14.31
CA ASN A 85 31.25 -8.64 -14.55
C ASN A 85 32.49 -8.00 -13.90
N SER A 86 32.98 -8.65 -12.84
CA SER A 86 34.30 -8.41 -12.27
C SER A 86 35.18 -9.60 -12.61
N ASP A 87 35.79 -9.60 -13.80
CA ASP A 87 36.87 -10.53 -14.11
C ASP A 87 38.21 -9.80 -13.98
N LYS A 88 38.86 -10.10 -12.86
CA LYS A 88 40.31 -10.12 -12.73
C LYS A 88 40.85 -11.13 -13.74
N GLU A 89 41.75 -10.73 -14.63
CA GLU A 89 42.74 -11.66 -15.14
C GLU A 89 44.14 -11.02 -15.21
N LYS A 90 45.08 -11.77 -14.65
CA LYS A 90 46.53 -11.55 -14.68
C LYS A 90 47.04 -11.76 -16.11
N ALA A 91 47.93 -10.89 -16.57
CA ALA A 91 49.07 -11.23 -17.43
C ALA A 91 50.20 -10.26 -17.13
#